data_AF-A0A8I5KTA1-F1
#
_entry.id   AF-A0A8I5KTA1-F1
#
_cell.length_a   1.000
_cell.length_b   1.000
_cell.length_c   1.000
_cell.angle_alpha   90.00
_cell.angle_beta   90.00
_cell.angle_gamma   90.00
#
_symmetry.space_group_name_H-M   'P 1'
#
loop_
_entity.id
_entity.type
_entity.pdbx_description
1 polymer ?
#
loop_
_entity_poly.entity_id
_entity_poly.type
_entity_poly.pdbx_seq_one_letter_code
_entity_poly.pdbx_strand_id
1 'polypeptide(L)'
;MTSGKIKKFIQENIFGICPHMTEDNKDLIQGKDLLIAYYDVDYEKNAKGSNYWRNRVMMVAKKFLDAGHKLNFAVASRKTFSHELSDFGLESTAGEIPVVAIRTAKGEKFVMQEEF
;
A
#
# COMPACT_ATOMS: atom_id res chain seq x y z
N MET A 1 -9.56 -30.00 -10.99
CA MET A 1 -8.94 -28.65 -10.89
C MET A 1 -7.49 -28.78 -11.34
N THR A 2 -7.10 -28.16 -12.45
CA THR A 2 -5.72 -28.26 -12.96
C THR A 2 -4.79 -27.35 -12.16
N SER A 3 -3.58 -27.84 -11.86
CA SER A 3 -2.54 -27.15 -11.06
C SER A 3 -2.34 -25.66 -11.45
N GLY A 4 -2.48 -25.32 -12.73
CA GLY A 4 -2.37 -23.94 -13.23
C GLY A 4 -3.42 -22.97 -12.66
N LYS A 5 -4.67 -23.41 -12.43
CA LYS A 5 -5.71 -22.55 -11.84
C LYS A 5 -5.42 -22.24 -10.37
N ILE A 6 -4.89 -23.22 -9.65
CA ILE A 6 -4.49 -23.05 -8.24
C ILE A 6 -3.30 -22.09 -8.15
N LYS A 7 -2.29 -22.27 -9.01
CA LYS A 7 -1.12 -21.38 -9.06
C LYS A 7 -1.51 -19.93 -9.31
N LYS A 8 -2.40 -19.69 -10.27
CA LYS A 8 -2.91 -18.35 -10.58
C LYS A 8 -3.68 -17.75 -9.39
N PHE A 9 -4.59 -18.52 -8.79
CA PHE A 9 -5.35 -18.08 -7.62
C PHE A 9 -4.42 -17.67 -6.46
N ILE A 10 -3.38 -18.45 -6.17
CA ILE A 10 -2.42 -18.12 -5.12
C ILE A 10 -1.70 -16.81 -5.46
N GLN A 11 -1.17 -16.68 -6.68
CA GLN A 11 -0.45 -15.46 -7.10
C GLN A 11 -1.32 -14.20 -7.00
N GLU A 12 -2.61 -14.31 -7.31
CA GLU A 12 -3.54 -13.19 -7.24
C GLU A 12 -3.96 -12.82 -5.81
N ASN A 13 -3.92 -13.76 -4.86
CA ASN A 13 -4.52 -13.58 -3.52
C ASN A 13 -3.53 -13.66 -2.35
N ILE A 14 -2.25 -13.98 -2.57
CA ILE A 14 -1.25 -14.22 -1.51
C ILE A 14 -1.07 -13.06 -0.52
N PHE A 15 -1.33 -11.83 -0.96
CA PHE A 15 -1.08 -10.61 -0.18
C PHE A 15 -2.29 -10.10 0.62
N GLY A 16 -3.49 -10.62 0.35
CA GLY A 16 -4.73 -10.10 0.92
C GLY A 16 -5.05 -8.65 0.50
N ILE A 17 -5.92 -7.98 1.28
CA ILE A 17 -6.48 -6.67 0.93
C ILE A 17 -5.47 -5.51 1.07
N CYS A 18 -4.62 -5.57 2.10
CA CYS A 18 -3.69 -4.49 2.44
C CYS A 18 -2.36 -5.09 2.93
N PRO A 19 -1.50 -5.58 2.02
CA PRO A 19 -0.14 -6.02 2.33
C PRO A 19 0.76 -4.91 2.88
N HIS A 20 1.81 -5.35 3.57
CA HIS A 20 2.99 -4.53 3.83
C HIS A 20 3.96 -4.67 2.66
N MET A 21 4.23 -3.56 1.97
CA MET A 21 5.21 -3.50 0.90
C MET A 21 6.61 -3.30 1.48
N THR A 22 7.52 -4.19 1.12
CA THR A 22 8.94 -4.19 1.46
C THR A 22 9.78 -4.25 0.19
N GLU A 23 11.09 -4.06 0.28
CA GLU A 23 11.95 -4.16 -0.90
C GLU A 23 11.89 -5.54 -1.56
N ASP A 24 11.74 -6.60 -0.78
CA ASP A 24 11.69 -7.99 -1.27
C ASP A 24 10.42 -8.31 -2.08
N ASN A 25 9.32 -7.60 -1.83
CA ASN A 25 8.01 -7.93 -2.41
C ASN A 25 7.41 -6.80 -3.26
N LYS A 26 8.06 -5.64 -3.36
CA LYS A 26 7.54 -4.46 -4.09
C LYS A 26 7.18 -4.79 -5.53
N ASP A 27 7.99 -5.59 -6.23
CA ASP A 27 7.76 -5.93 -7.63
C ASP A 27 6.52 -6.82 -7.84
N LEU A 28 6.07 -7.53 -6.79
CA LEU A 28 4.84 -8.34 -6.80
C LEU A 28 3.59 -7.51 -6.43
N ILE A 29 3.78 -6.39 -5.75
CA ILE A 29 2.72 -5.50 -5.28
C ILE A 29 2.47 -4.37 -6.28
N GLN A 30 3.53 -3.83 -6.89
CA GLN A 30 3.50 -2.76 -7.88
C GLN A 30 3.06 -3.29 -9.27
N GLY A 31 2.90 -2.37 -10.24
CA GLY A 31 2.46 -2.70 -11.61
C GLY A 31 0.93 -2.78 -11.80
N LYS A 32 0.17 -2.28 -10.83
CA LYS A 32 -1.30 -2.22 -10.80
C LYS A 32 -1.72 -0.83 -10.32
N ASP A 33 -2.99 -0.49 -10.48
CA ASP A 33 -3.56 0.67 -9.81
C ASP A 33 -3.49 0.45 -8.30
N LEU A 34 -2.62 1.19 -7.63
CA LEU A 34 -2.19 0.91 -6.28
C LEU A 34 -2.14 2.20 -5.45
N LEU A 35 -2.90 2.19 -4.35
CA LEU A 35 -2.80 3.16 -3.27
C LEU A 35 -1.84 2.64 -2.21
N ILE A 36 -0.90 3.49 -1.80
CA ILE A 36 0.05 3.18 -0.73
C ILE A 36 -0.05 4.27 0.34
N ALA A 37 -0.23 3.85 1.58
CA ALA A 37 -0.01 4.71 2.74
C ALA A 37 1.41 4.51 3.28
N TYR A 38 2.20 5.58 3.25
CA TYR A 38 3.57 5.60 3.75
C TYR A 38 3.62 6.21 5.14
N TYR A 39 4.16 5.46 6.11
CA TYR A 39 4.38 5.91 7.48
C TYR A 39 5.52 5.10 8.10
N ASP A 40 5.78 5.27 9.41
CA ASP A 40 6.80 4.49 10.12
C ASP A 40 6.31 3.05 10.42
N VAL A 41 6.17 2.24 9.36
CA VAL A 41 5.91 0.80 9.49
C VAL A 41 7.12 0.12 10.12
N ASP A 42 6.92 -0.45 11.31
CA ASP A 42 7.92 -1.19 12.06
C ASP A 42 7.23 -2.27 12.88
N TYR A 43 7.21 -3.51 12.39
CA TYR A 43 6.59 -4.64 13.10
C TYR A 43 7.49 -5.27 14.16
N GLU A 44 8.76 -4.87 14.24
CA GLU A 44 9.69 -5.35 15.26
C GLU A 44 9.60 -4.50 16.53
N LYS A 45 9.63 -3.17 16.37
CA LYS A 45 9.67 -2.21 17.49
C LYS A 45 8.33 -1.53 17.75
N ASN A 46 7.45 -1.42 16.75
CA ASN A 46 6.18 -0.71 16.87
C ASN A 46 5.01 -1.41 16.15
N ALA A 47 4.81 -2.70 16.43
CA ALA A 47 3.73 -3.48 15.81
C ALA A 47 2.33 -2.86 16.06
N LYS A 48 2.11 -2.22 17.22
CA LYS A 48 0.83 -1.57 17.56
C LYS A 48 0.56 -0.36 16.66
N GLY A 49 1.52 0.56 16.52
CA GLY A 49 1.41 1.70 15.60
C GLY A 49 1.29 1.25 14.15
N SER A 50 2.04 0.23 13.78
CA SER A 50 1.98 -0.38 12.45
C SER A 50 0.59 -0.90 12.10
N ASN A 51 -0.02 -1.66 13.01
CA ASN A 51 -1.37 -2.18 12.84
C ASN A 51 -2.44 -1.10 12.91
N TYR A 52 -2.25 -0.05 13.73
CA TYR A 52 -3.21 1.04 13.87
C TYR A 52 -3.48 1.76 12.54
N TRP A 53 -2.42 2.12 11.81
CA TRP A 53 -2.55 2.76 10.50
C TRP A 53 -3.00 1.78 9.43
N ARG A 54 -2.41 0.58 9.39
CA ARG A 54 -2.83 -0.48 8.44
C ARG A 54 -4.32 -0.79 8.54
N ASN A 55 -4.88 -0.89 9.75
CA ASN A 55 -6.31 -1.19 9.92
C ASN A 55 -7.20 -0.07 9.41
N ARG A 56 -6.78 1.20 9.46
CA ARG A 56 -7.51 2.31 8.83
C ARG A 56 -7.51 2.20 7.31
N VAL A 57 -6.34 1.97 6.72
CA VAL A 57 -6.23 1.73 5.27
C VAL A 57 -7.11 0.55 4.86
N MET A 58 -7.13 -0.53 5.66
CA MET A 58 -7.98 -1.68 5.41
C MET A 58 -9.48 -1.35 5.49
N MET A 59 -9.92 -0.49 6.40
CA MET A 59 -11.33 -0.05 6.44
C MET A 59 -11.71 0.74 5.19
N VAL A 60 -10.83 1.63 4.71
CA VAL A 60 -11.04 2.38 3.46
C VAL A 60 -11.08 1.42 2.28
N ALA A 61 -10.10 0.52 2.18
CA ALA A 61 -10.01 -0.49 1.15
C ALA A 61 -11.26 -1.35 1.08
N LYS A 62 -11.72 -1.86 2.23
CA LYS A 62 -12.93 -2.68 2.31
C LYS A 62 -14.16 -1.93 1.81
N LYS A 63 -14.40 -0.70 2.30
CA LYS A 63 -15.55 0.12 1.84
C LYS A 63 -15.51 0.37 0.32
N PHE A 64 -14.32 0.64 -0.22
CA PHE A 64 -14.13 0.91 -1.64
C PHE A 64 -14.38 -0.33 -2.50
N LEU A 65 -13.87 -1.49 -2.08
CA LEU A 65 -14.05 -2.77 -2.77
C LEU A 65 -15.49 -3.30 -2.64
N ASP A 66 -16.12 -3.16 -1.46
CA ASP A 66 -17.52 -3.55 -1.22
C ASP A 66 -18.49 -2.72 -2.08
N ALA A 67 -18.13 -1.48 -2.43
CA ALA A 67 -18.87 -0.64 -3.38
C ALA A 67 -18.67 -1.04 -4.86
N GLY A 68 -17.89 -2.08 -5.13
CA GLY A 68 -17.64 -2.60 -6.48
C GLY A 68 -16.53 -1.88 -7.25
N HIS A 69 -15.81 -0.97 -6.61
CA HIS A 69 -14.66 -0.31 -7.22
C HIS A 69 -13.41 -1.20 -7.20
N LYS A 70 -12.43 -0.90 -8.05
CA LYS A 70 -11.20 -1.67 -8.19
C LYS A 70 -10.00 -0.77 -7.91
N LEU A 71 -9.25 -1.09 -6.86
CA LEU A 71 -7.98 -0.47 -6.52
C LEU A 71 -7.23 -1.45 -5.62
N ASN A 72 -5.90 -1.48 -5.73
CA ASN A 72 -5.06 -2.24 -4.80
C ASN A 72 -4.60 -1.32 -3.67
N PHE A 73 -4.35 -1.88 -2.51
CA PHE A 73 -3.97 -1.11 -1.33
C PHE A 73 -2.73 -1.73 -0.69
N ALA A 74 -1.85 -0.90 -0.15
CA ALA A 74 -0.71 -1.36 0.64
C ALA A 74 -0.32 -0.33 1.70
N VAL A 75 0.48 -0.77 2.65
CA VAL A 75 1.22 0.10 3.55
C VAL A 75 2.71 -0.08 3.32
N ALA A 76 3.49 0.98 3.46
CA ALA A 76 4.94 0.93 3.25
C ALA A 76 5.68 1.81 4.26
N SER A 77 6.91 1.42 4.58
CA SER A 77 7.79 2.23 5.41
C SER A 77 8.24 3.48 4.63
N ARG A 78 7.92 4.67 5.12
CA ARG A 78 8.41 5.92 4.52
C ARG A 78 9.94 6.04 4.56
N LYS A 79 10.59 5.39 5.54
CA LYS A 79 12.05 5.38 5.68
C LYS A 79 12.70 4.54 4.59
N THR A 80 12.10 3.39 4.29
CA THR A 80 12.56 2.48 3.23
C THR A 80 12.31 3.04 1.84
N PHE A 81 11.17 3.71 1.64
CA PHE A 81 10.75 4.22 0.34
C PHE A 81 10.88 5.74 0.21
N SER A 82 11.87 6.35 0.88
CA SER A 82 12.08 7.81 0.86
C SER A 82 12.31 8.35 -0.54
N HIS A 83 13.10 7.65 -1.36
CA HIS A 83 13.33 8.01 -2.76
C HIS A 83 12.04 8.00 -3.60
N GLU A 84 11.13 7.06 -3.34
CA GLU A 84 9.83 7.01 -4.03
C GLU A 84 8.92 8.16 -3.55
N LEU A 85 9.02 8.58 -2.30
CA LEU A 85 8.27 9.73 -1.79
C LEU A 85 8.74 11.06 -2.41
N SER A 86 10.04 11.25 -2.65
CA SER A 86 10.55 12.39 -3.42
C SER A 86 9.92 12.45 -4.81
N ASP A 87 9.71 11.29 -5.42
CA ASP A 87 9.06 11.10 -6.71
C ASP A 87 7.59 11.58 -6.74
N PHE A 88 6.96 11.67 -5.57
CA PHE A 88 5.62 12.21 -5.35
C PHE A 88 5.62 13.63 -4.77
N GLY A 89 6.80 14.21 -4.46
CA GLY A 89 6.91 15.49 -3.76
C GLY A 89 6.51 15.44 -2.28
N LEU A 90 6.60 14.27 -1.64
CA LEU A 90 6.15 13.99 -0.27
C LEU A 90 7.32 13.90 0.74
N GLU A 91 8.48 14.45 0.39
CA GLU A 91 9.72 14.33 1.16
C GLU A 91 9.78 15.21 2.43
N SER A 92 8.98 16.27 2.50
CA SER A 92 8.97 17.26 3.58
C SER A 92 7.91 17.02 4.66
N THR A 93 7.02 16.04 4.49
CA THR A 93 6.00 15.64 5.47
C THR A 93 6.61 14.81 6.59
N ALA A 94 7.36 15.48 7.47
CA ALA A 94 7.83 14.93 8.72
C ALA A 94 6.66 14.90 9.73
N GLY A 95 5.92 13.79 9.78
CA GLY A 95 4.83 13.61 10.74
C GLY A 95 4.61 12.16 11.19
N GLU A 96 3.87 11.96 12.27
CA GLU A 96 3.39 10.62 12.69
C GLU A 96 2.22 10.11 11.81
N ILE A 97 1.64 11.03 11.03
CA ILE A 97 0.50 10.80 10.15
C ILE A 97 0.98 10.22 8.81
N PRO A 98 0.31 9.18 8.27
CA PRO A 98 0.63 8.65 6.97
C PRO A 98 0.46 9.66 5.85
N VAL A 99 1.33 9.58 4.85
CA VAL A 99 1.08 10.22 3.55
C VAL A 99 0.60 9.18 2.56
N VAL A 100 -0.37 9.55 1.73
CA VAL A 100 -1.04 8.62 0.82
C VAL A 100 -0.82 9.03 -0.62
N ALA A 101 -0.37 8.08 -1.43
CA ALA A 101 -0.18 8.26 -2.85
C ALA A 101 -0.78 7.11 -3.64
N ILE A 102 -1.21 7.39 -4.87
CA ILE A 102 -1.63 6.39 -5.85
C ILE A 102 -0.67 6.44 -7.03
N ARG A 103 -0.23 5.26 -7.47
CA ARG A 103 0.39 5.07 -8.77
C ARG A 103 -0.50 4.15 -9.60
N THR A 104 -0.92 4.60 -10.78
CA THR A 104 -1.69 3.75 -11.70
C THR A 104 -0.77 2.81 -12.45
N ALA A 105 -1.33 1.73 -13.04
CA ALA A 105 -0.58 0.84 -13.92
C ALA A 105 0.00 1.58 -15.16
N LYS A 106 -0.55 2.75 -15.50
CA LYS A 106 -0.07 3.64 -16.56
C LYS A 106 1.03 4.60 -16.10
N GLY A 107 1.37 4.58 -14.81
CA GLY A 107 2.38 5.46 -14.21
C GLY A 107 1.87 6.83 -13.80
N GLU A 108 0.56 7.08 -13.84
CA GLU A 108 -0.01 8.34 -13.34
C GLU A 108 0.10 8.38 -11.82
N LYS A 109 0.38 9.57 -11.28
CA LYS A 109 0.64 9.81 -9.86
C LYS A 109 -0.45 10.69 -9.28
N PHE A 110 -1.01 10.30 -8.14
CA PHE A 110 -1.95 11.11 -7.38
C PHE A 110 -1.51 11.13 -5.92
N VAL A 111 -1.65 12.29 -5.29
CA VAL A 111 -1.21 12.50 -3.90
C VAL A 111 -2.38 13.08 -3.11
N MET A 112 -2.67 12.48 -1.96
CA MET A 112 -3.65 13.01 -1.03
C MET A 112 -3.13 14.33 -0.46
N GLN A 113 -3.90 15.41 -0.64
CA GLN A 113 -3.52 16.75 -0.17
C GLN A 113 -3.90 17.00 1.29
N GLU A 114 -4.96 16.33 1.75
CA GLU A 114 -5.43 16.42 3.13
C GLU A 114 -4.70 15.40 4.03
N GLU A 115 -4.71 15.64 5.34
CA GLU A 115 -4.21 14.67 6.31
C GLU A 115 -5.09 13.41 6.33
N PHE A 116 -4.47 12.25 6.53
CA PHE A 116 -5.12 10.94 6.48
C PHE A 116 -5.93 10.58 7.74
#